data_AF-A0A925ZDI8-F1
#
_entry.id   AF-A0A925ZDI8-F1
#
_cell.length_a   1.000
_cell.length_b   1.000
_cell.length_c   1.000
_cell.angle_alpha   90.00
_cell.angle_beta   90.00
_cell.angle_gamma   90.00
#
_symmetry.space_group_name_H-M   'P 1'
#
loop_
_entity.id
_entity.type
_entity.pdbx_description
1 polymer ?
#
loop_
_entity_poly.entity_id
_entity_poly.type
_entity_poly.pdbx_seq_one_letter_code
_entity_poly.pdbx_strand_id
1 'polypeptide(L)' 'MEVRYDIAIIGSGPAGLSAAINSKIRNKNVIVFGSKDLSNKMLKAPVVNNYLGFPEATGEELKDSFQKHIDNLKIQIKP' A
#
# COMPACT_ATOMS: atom_id res chain seq x y z
N MET A 1 16.56 4.92 21.67
CA MET A 1 15.68 3.75 21.84
C MET A 1 15.53 3.10 20.48
N GLU A 2 15.88 1.82 20.35
CA GLU A 2 15.63 1.08 19.10
C GLU A 2 14.13 0.86 18.93
N VAL A 3 13.61 1.18 17.74
CA VAL A 3 12.22 0.89 17.40
C VAL A 3 12.16 -0.56 16.95
N ARG A 4 11.54 -1.42 17.77
CA ARG A 4 11.27 -2.81 17.42
C ARG A 4 10.00 -2.90 16.58
N TYR A 5 10.13 -3.41 15.36
CA TYR A 5 8.99 -3.73 14.50
C TYR A 5 8.51 -5.16 14.79
N ASP A 6 7.19 -5.35 14.78
CA ASP A 6 6.56 -6.66 14.86
C ASP A 6 6.58 -7.37 13.49
N ILE A 7 6.45 -6.58 12.41
CA ILE A 7 6.30 -7.08 11.05
C ILE A 7 7.12 -6.20 10.09
N ALA A 8 7.93 -6.85 9.24
CA ALA A 8 8.56 -6.22 8.09
C ALA A 8 7.92 -6.73 6.80
N ILE A 9 7.55 -5.80 5.91
CA ILE A 9 6.91 -6.10 4.62
C ILE A 9 7.85 -5.62 3.51
N ILE A 10 8.16 -6.50 2.56
CA ILE A 10 9.00 -6.19 1.40
C ILE A 10 8.11 -6.12 0.16
N GLY A 11 7.92 -4.91 -0.37
CA GLY A 11 7.12 -4.60 -1.54
C GLY A 11 5.97 -3.61 -1.23
N SER A 12 5.88 -2.53 -2.01
CA SER A 12 4.83 -1.51 -1.93
C SER A 12 3.72 -1.68 -2.99
N GLY A 13 3.46 -2.92 -3.40
CA GLY A 13 2.33 -3.26 -4.26
C GLY A 13 1.05 -3.59 -3.49
N PRO A 14 -0.06 -3.93 -4.17
CA PRO A 14 -1.36 -4.18 -3.54
C PRO A 14 -1.29 -5.17 -2.37
N ALA A 15 -0.55 -6.27 -2.53
CA ALA A 15 -0.38 -7.28 -1.48
C ALA A 15 0.33 -6.73 -0.23
N GLY A 16 1.44 -6.01 -0.41
CA GLY A 16 2.20 -5.44 0.70
C GLY A 16 1.44 -4.32 1.41
N LEU A 17 0.73 -3.47 0.66
CA LEU A 17 -0.12 -2.42 1.24
C LEU A 17 -1.29 -3.02 2.02
N SER A 18 -1.95 -4.05 1.47
CA SER A 18 -3.02 -4.78 2.16
C SER A 18 -2.52 -5.42 3.46
N ALA A 19 -1.35 -6.04 3.44
CA ALA A 19 -0.70 -6.59 4.64
C ALA A 19 -0.38 -5.50 5.67
N ALA A 20 0.12 -4.34 5.23
CA ALA A 20 0.45 -3.22 6.11
C ALA A 20 -0.79 -2.64 6.80
N ILE A 21 -1.87 -2.43 6.04
CA ILE A 21 -3.17 -1.94 6.55
C ILE A 21 -3.71 -2.90 7.62
N ASN A 22 -3.79 -4.20 7.30
CA ASN A 22 -4.30 -5.20 8.24
C ASN A 22 -3.45 -5.31 9.51
N SER A 23 -2.13 -5.21 9.36
CA SER A 23 -1.21 -5.24 10.50
C SER A 23 -1.36 -4.00 11.38
N LYS A 24 -1.53 -2.81 10.77
CA LYS A 24 -1.71 -1.54 11.48
C LYS A 24 -3.02 -1.51 12.25
N ILE A 25 -4.13 -1.98 11.66
CA ILE A 25 -5.44 -2.11 12.33
C ILE A 25 -5.37 -3.02 13.55
N ARG A 26 -4.48 -4.01 13.54
CA ARG A 26 -4.22 -4.92 14.66
C ARG A 26 -3.19 -4.38 15.67
N ASN A 27 -2.92 -3.07 15.63
CA ASN A 27 -1.97 -2.37 16.50
C ASN A 27 -0.55 -2.98 16.47
N LYS A 28 -0.11 -3.48 15.31
CA LYS A 28 1.28 -3.92 15.13
C LYS A 28 2.17 -2.78 14.68
N ASN A 29 3.42 -2.79 15.15
CA ASN A 29 4.48 -1.94 14.66
C ASN A 29 5.00 -2.51 13.34
N VAL A 30 4.76 -1.81 12.23
CA VAL A 30 5.05 -2.29 10.87
C VAL A 30 6.06 -1.40 10.19
N ILE A 31 7.00 -2.00 9.47
CA ILE A 31 7.87 -1.32 8.51
C ILE A 31 7.64 -1.89 7.11
N VAL A 32 7.45 -1.02 6.12
CA VAL A 32 7.28 -1.41 4.72
C VAL A 32 8.49 -0.93 3.94
N PHE A 33 9.12 -1.82 3.18
CA PHE A 33 10.21 -1.51 2.25
C PHE A 33 9.70 -1.58 0.82
N GLY A 34 9.97 -0.56 0.00
CA GLY A 34 9.56 -0.51 -1.39
C GLY A 34 9.55 0.90 -1.98
N SER A 35 9.14 1.01 -3.24
CA SER A 35 9.03 2.29 -3.92
C SER A 35 8.00 3.19 -3.22
N LYS A 36 8.36 4.47 -3.03
CA LYS A 36 7.44 5.53 -2.58
C LYS A 36 6.33 5.80 -3.59
N ASP A 37 6.59 5.57 -4.87
CA ASP A 37 5.60 5.72 -5.94
C ASP A 37 4.65 4.51 -6.05
N LEU A 38 4.70 3.61 -5.06
CA LEU A 38 4.00 2.33 -5.05
C LEU A 38 4.40 1.45 -6.25
N SER A 39 3.51 0.56 -6.69
CA SER A 39 3.81 -0.38 -7.78
C SER A 39 3.68 0.27 -9.17
N ASN A 40 4.82 0.46 -9.85
CA ASN A 40 4.88 0.87 -11.25
C ASN A 40 4.10 -0.04 -12.21
N LYS A 41 3.83 -1.30 -11.82
CA LYS A 41 3.02 -2.23 -12.64
C LYS A 41 1.54 -1.84 -12.63
N MET A 42 1.03 -1.25 -11.55
CA MET A 42 -0.36 -0.80 -11.50
C MET A 42 -0.60 0.40 -12.41
N LEU A 43 0.35 1.35 -12.42
CA LEU A 43 0.25 2.57 -13.24
C LEU A 43 0.15 2.29 -14.75
N LYS A 44 0.58 1.10 -15.20
CA LYS A 44 0.52 0.71 -16.61
C LYS A 44 -0.86 0.24 -17.05
N ALA A 45 -1.81 0.03 -16.13
CA ALA A 45 -3.15 -0.44 -16.47
C ALA A 45 -4.01 0.73 -16.97
N PRO A 46 -4.46 0.73 -18.24
CA PRO A 46 -5.31 1.80 -18.77
C PRO A 46 -6.69 1.80 -18.11
N VAL A 47 -7.24 0.61 -17.86
CA VAL A 47 -8.53 0.39 -17.19
C VAL A 47 -8.43 -0.87 -16.32
N VAL A 48 -9.01 -0.80 -15.13
CA VAL A 48 -9.09 -1.87 -14.13
C VAL A 48 -10.56 -2.08 -13.77
N ASN A 49 -11.13 -3.18 -14.27
CA ASN A 49 -12.54 -3.57 -14.06
C ASN A 49 -12.71 -4.72 -13.07
N ASN A 50 -11.61 -5.25 -12.53
CA ASN A 50 -11.60 -6.45 -11.69
C ASN A 50 -11.18 -6.17 -10.25
N TYR A 51 -11.27 -4.91 -9.80
CA TYR A 51 -11.01 -4.53 -8.42
C TYR A 51 -12.31 -4.07 -7.75
N LEU A 52 -12.78 -4.84 -6.76
CA LEU A 52 -14.05 -4.59 -6.09
C LEU A 52 -14.09 -3.17 -5.49
N GLY A 53 -15.16 -2.43 -5.75
CA GLY A 53 -15.34 -1.04 -5.31
C GLY A 53 -14.76 0.01 -6.26
N PHE A 54 -14.15 -0.39 -7.37
CA PHE A 54 -13.57 0.51 -8.38
C PHE A 54 -14.02 0.10 -9.79
N PRO A 55 -15.27 0.40 -10.18
CA PRO A 55 -15.72 0.19 -11.55
C PRO A 55 -14.95 1.14 -12.49
N GLU A 56 -14.40 0.61 -13.59
CA GLU A 56 -13.76 1.40 -14.66
C GLU A 56 -12.62 2.33 -14.21
N ALA A 57 -11.94 2.00 -13.11
CA ALA A 57 -10.86 2.82 -12.60
C ALA A 57 -9.58 2.66 -13.44
N THR A 58 -8.80 3.72 -13.52
CA THR A 58 -7.44 3.69 -14.05
C THR A 58 -6.45 3.17 -13.01
N GLY A 59 -5.26 2.74 -13.47
CA GLY A 59 -4.17 2.40 -12.56
C GLY A 59 -3.73 3.55 -11.65
N GLU A 60 -3.89 4.79 -12.11
CA GLU A 60 -3.57 6.00 -11.35
C GLU A 60 -4.60 6.27 -10.24
N GLU A 61 -5.90 6.18 -10.54
CA GLU A 61 -6.96 6.33 -9.53
C GLU A 61 -6.85 5.28 -8.42
N LEU A 62 -6.50 4.04 -8.77
CA LEU A 62 -6.23 2.99 -7.78
C LEU A 62 -5.01 3.31 -6.92
N LYS A 63 -3.91 3.79 -7.53
CA LYS A 63 -2.72 4.22 -6.79
C LYS A 63 -3.07 5.33 -5.80
N ASP A 64 -3.78 6.36 -6.24
CA ASP A 64 -4.17 7.49 -5.40
C ASP A 64 -5.06 7.05 -4.23
N SER A 65 -5.98 6.12 -4.47
CA SER A 65 -6.80 5.55 -3.41
C SER A 65 -5.97 4.77 -2.39
N PHE A 66 -5.01 3.96 -2.85
CA PHE A 66 -4.13 3.22 -1.94
C PHE A 66 -3.23 4.15 -1.13
N GLN A 67 -2.68 5.19 -1.77
CA GLN A 67 -1.85 6.20 -1.13
C GLN A 67 -2.62 6.93 -0.02
N LYS A 68 -3.84 7.40 -0.32
CA LYS A 68 -4.72 8.03 0.68
C LYS A 68 -4.98 7.11 1.88
N HIS A 69 -5.19 5.81 1.65
CA HIS A 69 -5.45 4.88 2.75
C HIS A 69 -4.22 4.71 3.66
N ILE A 70 -3.03 4.51 3.09
CA ILE A 70 -1.82 4.36 3.91
C ILE A 70 -1.43 5.65 4.64
N ASP A 71 -1.67 6.81 4.03
CA ASP A 71 -1.42 8.12 4.65
C ASP A 71 -2.35 8.36 5.84
N ASN A 72 -3.64 8.04 5.68
CA ASN A 72 -4.62 8.11 6.77
C ASN A 72 -4.22 7.23 7.98
N LEU A 73 -3.60 6.07 7.71
CA LEU A 73 -3.11 5.16 8.75
C LEU A 73 -1.66 5.46 9.19
N LYS A 74 -1.03 6.50 8.62
CA LYS A 74 0.36 6.91 8.89
C LYS A 74 1.36 5.76 8.73
N ILE A 75 1.14 4.91 7.72
CA ILE A 75 2.04 3.81 7.38
C ILE A 75 3.20 4.37 6.56
N GLN A 76 4.44 4.16 7.03
CA GLN A 76 5.63 4.65 6.35
C GLN A 76 6.20 3.59 5.40
N ILE A 77 6.50 4.00 4.18
CA ILE A 77 7.26 3.21 3.20
C ILE A 77 8.70 3.73 3.15
N LYS A 78 9.65 2.83 3.36
CA LYS A 78 11.09 3.09 3.23
C LYS A 78 11.56 2.59 1.85
N PRO A 79 12.32 3.39 1.09
CA PRO A 79 12.94 2.92 -0.15
C PRO A 79 13.95 1.81 0.11
#